data_AF-A0A136NAR6-F1
#
_entry.id   AF-A0A136NAR6-F1
#
_cell.length_a   1.000
_cell.length_b   1.000
_cell.length_c   1.000
_cell.angle_alpha   90.00
_cell.angle_beta   90.00
_cell.angle_gamma   90.00
#
_symmetry.space_group_name_H-M   'P 1'
#
loop_
_entity.id
_entity.type
_entity.pdbx_description
1 polymer ?
#
loop_
_entity_poly.entity_id
_entity_poly.type
_entity_poly.pdbx_seq_one_letter_code
_entity_poly.pdbx_strand_id
1 'polypeptide(L)'
;MAFTKKQKKKIDYYEHNISLTYVQGFRNYLSSTISPTINMGYAYNYANMVNAGINLTVGGVNQFQGGAQLGLRLGAVKLGLASNNLLPLISSKTGKGTDAFLYLGFYF
;
A
#
# COMPACT_ATOMS: atom_id res chain seq x y z
N MET A 1 -4.98 42.70 16.31
CA MET A 1 -5.62 41.39 16.58
C MET A 1 -4.64 40.29 16.23
N ALA A 2 -4.15 39.57 17.22
CA ALA A 2 -3.17 38.49 17.06
C ALA A 2 -3.89 37.21 16.61
N PHE A 3 -3.45 36.61 15.50
CA PHE A 3 -3.90 35.28 15.11
C PHE A 3 -2.78 34.27 15.39
N THR A 4 -3.13 33.38 16.32
CA THR A 4 -2.42 32.25 16.91
C THR A 4 -1.51 31.50 15.95
N LYS A 5 -0.22 31.42 16.34
CA LYS A 5 0.80 30.56 15.73
C LYS A 5 0.41 29.08 15.97
N LYS A 6 -0.34 28.46 15.06
CA LYS A 6 -0.53 26.99 15.07
C LYS A 6 0.75 26.33 14.57
N GLN A 7 1.72 26.13 15.48
CA GLN A 7 2.78 25.15 15.25
C GLN A 7 2.19 23.75 15.41
N LYS A 8 1.68 23.19 14.30
CA LYS A 8 1.54 21.73 14.20
C LYS A 8 2.96 21.17 14.11
N LYS A 9 3.31 20.28 15.06
CA LYS A 9 4.63 19.64 15.22
C LYS A 9 5.33 19.42 13.88
N LYS A 10 6.51 20.01 13.71
CA LYS A 10 7.46 19.76 12.60
C LYS A 10 7.96 18.32 12.66
N ILE A 11 7.14 17.37 12.23
CA ILE A 11 7.65 16.07 11.80
C ILE A 11 7.57 16.14 10.29
N ASP A 12 8.74 16.26 9.65
CA ASP A 12 8.83 16.21 8.20
C ASP A 12 8.33 14.83 7.76
N TYR A 13 7.39 14.81 6.81
CA TYR A 13 6.84 13.58 6.26
C TYR A 13 6.76 13.69 4.74
N TYR A 14 6.93 12.57 4.05
CA TYR A 14 6.79 12.51 2.60
C TYR A 14 5.33 12.34 2.22
N GLU A 15 4.77 13.36 1.57
CA GLU A 15 3.39 13.33 1.09
C GLU A 15 3.22 12.29 -0.02
N HIS A 16 4.20 12.16 -0.91
CA HIS A 16 4.16 11.23 -2.03
C HIS A 16 5.24 10.18 -1.87
N ASN A 17 4.83 8.91 -1.90
CA ASN A 17 5.74 7.77 -1.80
C ASN A 17 5.53 6.89 -3.01
N ILE A 18 6.57 6.75 -3.82
CA ILE A 18 6.59 5.84 -4.97
C ILE A 18 7.53 4.71 -4.60
N SER A 19 7.11 3.47 -4.87
CA SER A 19 7.87 2.26 -4.60
C SER A 19 7.89 1.39 -5.84
N LEU A 20 9.05 0.80 -6.10
CA LEU A 20 9.26 -0.21 -7.12
C LEU A 20 10.06 -1.34 -6.47
N THR A 21 9.49 -2.54 -6.47
CA THR A 21 10.11 -3.73 -5.88
C THR A 21 10.22 -4.79 -6.95
N TYR A 22 11.42 -5.35 -7.11
CA TYR A 22 11.68 -6.50 -7.96
C TYR A 22 12.02 -7.70 -7.08
N VAL A 23 11.29 -8.80 -7.25
CA VAL A 23 11.51 -10.05 -6.49
C VAL A 23 11.67 -11.19 -7.49
N GLN A 24 12.79 -11.91 -7.39
CA GLN A 24 13.06 -13.11 -8.17
C GLN A 24 13.69 -14.17 -7.28
N GLY A 25 13.09 -15.37 -7.27
CA GLY A 25 13.65 -16.54 -6.61
C GLY A 25 14.67 -17.24 -7.50
N PHE A 26 15.62 -17.94 -6.88
CA PHE A 26 16.58 -18.79 -7.59
C PHE A 26 16.00 -20.17 -7.93
N ARG A 27 14.95 -20.60 -7.22
CA ARG A 27 14.25 -21.88 -7.45
C ARG A 27 12.80 -21.77 -6.99
N ASN A 28 11.95 -22.66 -7.51
CA ASN A 28 10.56 -22.77 -7.08
C ASN A 28 10.50 -23.51 -5.74
N TYR A 29 10.22 -22.80 -4.65
CA TYR A 29 10.08 -23.36 -3.31
C TYR A 29 9.19 -22.49 -2.41
N LEU A 30 8.07 -23.04 -1.95
CA LEU A 30 7.00 -22.32 -1.23
C LEU A 30 6.58 -21.04 -1.97
N SER A 31 6.87 -19.86 -1.39
CA SER A 31 6.54 -18.54 -1.92
C SER A 31 7.63 -17.97 -2.83
N SER A 32 8.76 -18.68 -2.98
CA SER A 32 9.83 -18.32 -3.92
C SER A 32 9.56 -18.95 -5.28
N THR A 33 9.61 -18.14 -6.33
CA THR A 33 9.45 -18.59 -7.72
C THR A 33 10.55 -18.02 -8.60
N ILE A 34 10.99 -18.79 -9.59
CA ILE A 34 11.93 -18.32 -10.62
C ILE A 34 11.31 -17.24 -11.51
N SER A 35 9.98 -17.18 -11.57
CA SER A 35 9.25 -16.16 -12.30
C SER A 35 9.39 -14.81 -11.57
N PRO A 36 10.01 -13.80 -12.20
CA PRO A 36 10.18 -12.51 -11.56
C PRO A 36 8.82 -11.86 -11.27
N THR A 37 8.77 -11.12 -10.18
CA THR A 37 7.61 -10.32 -9.76
C THR A 37 8.05 -8.86 -9.64
N ILE A 38 7.32 -7.98 -10.31
CA ILE A 38 7.50 -6.53 -10.22
C ILE A 38 6.29 -5.97 -9.48
N ASN A 39 6.53 -5.25 -8.39
CA ASN A 39 5.49 -4.53 -7.67
C ASN A 39 5.78 -3.02 -7.74
N MET A 40 4.80 -2.26 -8.21
CA MET A 40 4.80 -0.80 -8.20
C MET A 40 3.72 -0.31 -7.26
N GLY A 41 4.08 0.59 -6.36
CA GLY A 41 3.15 1.19 -5.41
C GLY A 41 3.26 2.71 -5.39
N TYR A 42 2.12 3.37 -5.28
CA TYR A 42 2.03 4.79 -4.99
C TYR A 42 1.19 5.00 -3.73
N ALA A 43 1.72 5.74 -2.76
CA ALA A 43 1.00 6.12 -1.56
C ALA A 43 1.07 7.63 -1.31
N TYR A 44 -0.10 8.21 -1.07
CA TYR A 44 -0.30 9.59 -0.67
C TYR A 44 -0.57 9.67 0.84
N ASN A 45 0.29 10.39 1.55
CA ASN A 45 0.12 10.75 2.94
C ASN A 45 -0.38 12.18 3.06
N TYR A 46 -1.57 12.37 3.62
CA TYR A 46 -2.13 13.68 3.91
C TYR A 46 -2.04 14.00 5.40
N ALA A 47 -1.36 15.10 5.72
CA ALA A 47 -1.24 15.66 7.06
C ALA A 47 -0.72 14.67 8.13
N ASN A 48 0.00 13.61 7.72
CA ASN A 48 0.40 12.49 8.58
C ASN A 48 -0.80 11.81 9.31
N MET A 49 -2.01 11.99 8.78
CA MET A 49 -3.26 11.46 9.35
C MET A 49 -3.91 10.44 8.43
N VAL A 50 -3.85 10.67 7.13
CA VAL A 50 -4.43 9.77 6.13
C VAL A 50 -3.32 9.24 5.24
N ASN A 51 -3.35 7.94 4.94
CA ASN A 51 -2.46 7.28 4.01
C ASN A 51 -3.32 6.48 3.03
N ALA A 52 -3.42 6.96 1.79
CA ALA A 52 -4.13 6.25 0.73
C ALA A 52 -3.10 5.80 -0.31
N GLY A 53 -3.29 4.64 -0.93
CA GLY A 53 -2.36 4.17 -1.95
C GLY A 53 -2.95 3.14 -2.86
N ILE A 54 -2.29 2.95 -4.00
CA ILE A 54 -2.57 1.91 -4.97
C ILE A 54 -1.29 1.14 -5.25
N ASN A 55 -1.43 -0.14 -5.56
CA ASN A 55 -0.31 -0.96 -5.99
C ASN A 55 -0.71 -1.80 -7.20
N LEU A 56 0.29 -2.15 -8.01
CA LEU A 56 0.18 -3.04 -9.15
C LEU A 56 1.32 -4.05 -9.05
N THR A 57 0.99 -5.32 -9.22
CA THR A 57 1.97 -6.41 -9.24
C THR A 57 1.85 -7.15 -10.56
N VAL A 58 2.97 -7.39 -11.22
CA VAL A 58 3.07 -8.14 -12.47
C VAL A 58 4.07 -9.29 -12.28
N GLY A 59 3.74 -10.47 -12.80
CA GLY A 59 4.57 -11.66 -12.73
C GLY A 59 4.34 -12.50 -11.47
N GLY A 60 5.32 -13.34 -11.14
CA GLY A 60 5.22 -14.31 -10.05
C GLY A 60 4.06 -15.31 -10.23
N VAL A 61 3.50 -15.76 -9.10
CA VAL A 61 2.44 -16.78 -9.07
C VAL A 61 1.10 -16.25 -9.56
N ASN A 62 0.79 -14.99 -9.27
CA ASN A 62 -0.54 -14.41 -9.50
C ASN A 62 -0.63 -13.56 -10.78
N GLN A 63 0.43 -13.52 -11.61
CA GLN A 63 0.60 -12.87 -12.91
C GLN A 63 0.26 -11.37 -13.02
N PHE A 64 -0.94 -10.95 -12.63
CA PHE A 64 -1.34 -9.56 -12.59
C PHE A 64 -2.32 -9.30 -11.46
N GLN A 65 -1.96 -8.39 -10.55
CA GLN A 65 -2.76 -7.99 -9.41
C GLN A 65 -2.71 -6.48 -9.26
N GLY A 66 -3.78 -5.90 -8.71
CA GLY A 66 -3.84 -4.48 -8.44
C GLY A 66 -4.60 -4.26 -7.16
N GLY A 67 -3.96 -3.60 -6.21
CA GLY A 67 -4.46 -3.39 -4.87
C GLY A 67 -4.64 -1.91 -4.56
N ALA A 68 -5.34 -1.65 -3.46
CA ALA A 68 -5.43 -0.32 -2.88
C ALA A 68 -5.41 -0.41 -1.35
N GLN A 69 -4.97 0.66 -0.71
CA GLN A 69 -4.94 0.79 0.74
C GLN A 69 -5.44 2.15 1.18
N LEU A 70 -6.07 2.18 2.35
CA LEU A 70 -6.47 3.38 3.06
C LEU A 70 -6.19 3.17 4.55
N GLY A 71 -5.43 4.07 5.15
CA GLY A 71 -5.09 4.07 6.56
C GLY A 71 -5.34 5.43 7.20
N LEU A 72 -5.87 5.41 8.41
CA LEU A 72 -6.15 6.57 9.25
C LEU A 72 -5.32 6.46 10.54
N ARG A 73 -4.52 7.48 10.81
CA ARG A 73 -3.76 7.63 12.05
C ARG A 73 -4.58 8.40 13.09
N LEU A 74 -4.78 7.75 14.23
CA LEU A 74 -5.44 8.26 15.44
C LEU A 74 -4.39 8.40 16.55
N GLY A 75 -3.51 9.40 16.43
CA GLY A 75 -2.45 9.63 17.42
C GLY A 75 -1.36 8.55 17.39
N ALA A 76 -1.36 7.68 18.40
CA ALA A 76 -0.39 6.58 18.57
C ALA A 76 -0.75 5.33 17.75
N VAL A 77 -1.95 5.27 17.18
CA VAL A 77 -2.46 4.11 16.45
C VAL A 77 -2.75 4.48 14.99
N LYS A 78 -2.55 3.55 14.06
CA LYS A 78 -3.01 3.60 12.67
C LYS A 78 -3.93 2.41 12.41
N LEU A 79 -5.15 2.69 11.97
CA LEU A 79 -6.07 1.68 11.48
C LEU A 79 -6.12 1.78 9.96
N GLY A 80 -6.12 0.66 9.26
CA GLY A 80 -6.28 0.72 7.81
C GLY A 80 -6.92 -0.52 7.23
N LEU A 81 -7.46 -0.30 6.03
CA LEU A 81 -8.03 -1.28 5.14
C LEU A 81 -7.11 -1.37 3.92
N ALA A 82 -6.85 -2.57 3.44
CA ALA A 82 -6.07 -2.77 2.23
C ALA A 82 -6.53 -4.02 1.49
N SER A 83 -6.18 -4.08 0.22
CA SER A 83 -6.42 -5.19 -0.68
C SER A 83 -5.21 -5.31 -1.59
N ASN A 84 -4.81 -6.54 -1.91
CA ASN A 84 -3.73 -6.79 -2.87
C ASN A 84 -4.28 -7.12 -4.26
N ASN A 85 -5.57 -7.44 -4.37
CA ASN A 85 -6.22 -7.77 -5.63
C ASN A 85 -7.69 -7.31 -5.69
N LEU A 86 -7.89 -6.04 -6.06
CA LEU A 86 -9.17 -5.44 -6.40
C LEU A 86 -9.52 -5.56 -7.89
N LEU A 87 -8.56 -5.94 -8.75
CA LEU A 87 -8.77 -5.95 -10.20
C LEU A 87 -9.99 -6.78 -10.66
N PRO A 88 -10.34 -7.93 -10.06
CA PRO A 88 -11.55 -8.65 -10.45
C PRO A 88 -12.84 -7.88 -10.20
N LEU A 89 -12.87 -6.93 -9.26
CA LEU A 89 -14.03 -6.05 -9.03
C LEU A 89 -14.18 -4.98 -10.12
N ILE A 90 -13.09 -4.64 -10.80
CA ILE A 90 -13.05 -3.56 -11.80
C ILE A 90 -13.12 -4.15 -13.22
N SER A 91 -12.61 -5.35 -13.43
CA SER A 91 -12.63 -6.03 -14.73
C SER A 91 -12.68 -7.55 -14.56
N SER A 92 -13.71 -8.16 -15.14
CA SER A 92 -13.94 -9.61 -15.18
C SER A 92 -12.91 -10.40 -15.99
N LYS A 93 -12.00 -9.70 -16.69
CA LYS A 93 -10.92 -10.28 -17.51
C LYS A 93 -9.59 -10.42 -16.77
N THR A 94 -9.51 -9.96 -15.52
CA THR A 94 -8.25 -9.80 -14.79
C THR A 94 -8.29 -10.54 -13.46
N GLY A 95 -7.56 -11.67 -13.36
CA GLY A 95 -7.34 -12.44 -12.14
C GLY A 95 -8.57 -13.16 -11.57
N LYS A 96 -8.36 -14.08 -10.63
CA LYS A 96 -9.42 -14.74 -9.85
C LYS A 96 -9.27 -14.38 -8.38
N GLY A 97 -10.35 -13.89 -7.77
CA GLY A 97 -10.45 -13.66 -6.32
C GLY A 97 -10.10 -12.25 -5.88
N THR A 98 -10.95 -11.67 -5.04
CA THR A 98 -10.74 -10.38 -4.39
C THR A 98 -10.42 -10.61 -2.94
N ASP A 99 -9.40 -9.93 -2.43
CA ASP A 99 -9.04 -9.95 -1.01
C ASP A 99 -9.25 -8.58 -0.37
N ALA A 100 -9.49 -8.57 0.93
CA ALA A 100 -9.50 -7.36 1.74
C ALA A 100 -9.01 -7.74 3.15
N PHE A 101 -8.20 -6.88 3.74
CA PHE A 101 -7.69 -7.08 5.08
C PHE A 101 -7.64 -5.77 5.86
N LEU A 102 -7.71 -5.91 7.18
CA LEU A 102 -7.54 -4.83 8.14
C LEU A 102 -6.12 -4.91 8.71
N TYR A 103 -5.49 -3.76 8.91
CA TYR A 103 -4.21 -3.68 9.60
C TYR A 103 -4.24 -2.63 10.71
N LEU A 104 -3.47 -2.92 11.76
CA LEU A 104 -3.26 -2.06 12.92
C LEU A 104 -1.76 -1.76 13.02
N GLY A 105 -1.41 -0.48 13.06
CA GLY A 105 -0.04 -0.01 13.25
C GLY A 105 0.08 0.84 14.51
N PHE A 106 1.26 0.84 15.12
CA PHE A 106 1.57 1.64 16.31
C PHE A 106 2.72 2.61 15.98
N TYR A 107 2.62 3.82 16.51
CA TYR A 107 3.68 4.83 16.45
C TYR A 107 4.23 5.02 17.85
N PHE A 108 5.53 4.74 18.01
CA PHE A 108 6.31 4.94 19.24
C PHE A 108 7.15 6.22 19.12
#